data_AF-A0A7Y2BUI1-F1
#
_entry.id   AF-A0A7Y2BUI1-F1
#
_cell.length_a   1.000
_cell.length_b   1.000
_cell.length_c   1.000
_cell.angle_alpha   90.00
_cell.angle_beta   90.00
_cell.angle_gamma   90.00
#
_symmetry.space_group_name_H-M   'P 1'
#
loop_
_entity.id
_entity.type
_entity.pdbx_description
1 polymer ?
#
loop_
_entity_poly.entity_id
_entity_poly.type
_entity_poly.pdbx_seq_one_letter_code
_entity_poly.pdbx_strand_id
1 'polypeptide(L)'
;MSLLPVHDAKARILKGVKPLPGEWVGLAQALGRVLSRPVRAKRDQPAFACSAMDGYAVRAADIASVPVDLEVIGESKAGGAFPGKVGPGQAVNIYTGAPLPRGADAIVIQEDTKSDAGAVTVLETTKPGRFVRPRGFDFQRGQTLIEPPRQLTARDIGVAASANCARIAVRNRPVVAIIGTGDELVLPGETPRSDQIVSSNNAALAGFIRHFGGEPMDLGIVPDRLGALKRAIAKARKADVMVTIGGASVGKHDLVQQALTESGIKMNFWRIAMRPGKPLMFAKRGRQRIIGLPGNPVSALVCARIFLKPLIDALLGLAPEEPIIKARLGAPLAANDQRQDYLRARLVRDAGGHLTVTSFTRQDSSMQAILANSDALIIRQPFAKAARKGAAVDVLPIDF
;
A
#
# COMPACT_ATOMS: atom_id res chain seq x y z
N MET A 1 -20.32 3.91 -33.69
CA MET A 1 -19.75 3.02 -32.65
C MET A 1 -20.12 3.58 -31.29
N SER A 2 -20.81 2.80 -30.46
CA SER A 2 -21.13 3.16 -29.07
C SER A 2 -19.84 3.34 -28.26
N LEU A 3 -19.84 4.24 -27.29
CA LEU A 3 -18.69 4.46 -26.40
C LEU A 3 -18.50 3.22 -25.52
N LEU A 4 -17.24 2.80 -25.29
CA LEU A 4 -16.92 1.65 -24.45
C LEU A 4 -17.17 1.98 -22.97
N PRO A 5 -17.94 1.17 -22.22
CA PRO A 5 -18.12 1.35 -20.78
C PRO A 5 -16.79 1.24 -20.01
N VAL A 6 -16.68 1.94 -18.87
CA VAL A 6 -15.46 1.94 -18.05
C VAL A 6 -15.09 0.54 -17.57
N HIS A 7 -16.08 -0.23 -17.10
CA HIS A 7 -15.88 -1.61 -16.65
C HIS A 7 -15.22 -2.47 -17.73
N ASP A 8 -15.71 -2.39 -18.97
CA ASP A 8 -15.22 -3.19 -20.08
C ASP A 8 -13.81 -2.76 -20.51
N ALA A 9 -13.55 -1.45 -20.51
CA ALA A 9 -12.21 -0.92 -20.76
C ALA A 9 -11.20 -1.43 -19.71
N LYS A 10 -11.55 -1.38 -18.43
CA LYS A 10 -10.73 -1.92 -17.33
C LYS A 10 -10.49 -3.42 -17.50
N ALA A 11 -11.54 -4.19 -17.79
CA ALA A 11 -11.41 -5.63 -18.03
C ALA A 11 -10.47 -5.95 -19.21
N ARG A 12 -10.55 -5.18 -20.31
CA ARG A 12 -9.64 -5.35 -21.47
C ARG A 12 -8.19 -5.02 -21.14
N ILE A 13 -7.95 -3.97 -20.34
CA ILE A 13 -6.60 -3.58 -19.90
C ILE A 13 -5.97 -4.68 -19.03
N LEU A 14 -6.74 -5.21 -18.09
CA LEU A 14 -6.28 -6.20 -17.11
C LEU A 14 -6.22 -7.63 -17.67
N LYS A 15 -6.92 -7.91 -18.78
CA LYS A 15 -6.96 -9.25 -19.37
C LYS A 15 -5.56 -9.83 -19.60
N GLY A 16 -5.27 -10.95 -18.95
CA GLY A 16 -4.01 -11.69 -19.09
C GLY A 16 -2.78 -10.97 -18.50
N VAL A 17 -2.97 -9.96 -17.66
CA VAL A 17 -1.88 -9.42 -16.83
C VAL A 17 -1.50 -10.49 -15.82
N LYS A 18 -0.19 -10.72 -15.66
CA LYS A 18 0.35 -11.63 -14.65
C LYS A 18 1.26 -10.83 -13.73
N PRO A 19 1.31 -11.16 -12.43
CA PRO A 19 2.24 -10.52 -11.51
C PRO A 19 3.68 -10.61 -12.00
N LEU A 20 4.45 -9.57 -11.71
CA LEU A 20 5.88 -9.52 -12.00
C LEU A 20 6.64 -10.55 -11.16
N PRO A 21 7.84 -10.98 -11.62
CA PRO A 21 8.71 -11.84 -10.84
C PRO A 21 9.06 -11.19 -9.50
N GLY A 22 9.46 -12.05 -8.55
CA GLY A 22 9.91 -11.60 -7.25
C GLY A 22 11.42 -11.36 -7.17
N GLU A 23 11.82 -10.52 -6.25
CA GLU A 23 13.20 -10.25 -5.87
C GLU A 23 13.36 -10.31 -4.34
N TRP A 24 14.58 -10.56 -3.86
CA TRP A 24 14.88 -10.55 -2.43
C TRP A 24 15.45 -9.19 -2.02
N VAL A 25 14.78 -8.51 -1.10
CA VAL A 25 15.24 -7.22 -0.56
C VAL A 25 15.52 -7.33 0.93
N GLY A 26 16.40 -6.48 1.45
CA GLY A 26 16.57 -6.32 2.89
C GLY A 26 15.35 -5.63 3.52
N LEU A 27 15.13 -5.84 4.82
CA LEU A 27 13.97 -5.29 5.52
C LEU A 27 13.83 -3.77 5.42
N ALA A 28 14.94 -3.03 5.38
CA ALA A 28 14.95 -1.57 5.23
C ALA A 28 14.34 -1.09 3.89
N GLN A 29 14.30 -1.94 2.86
CA GLN A 29 13.78 -1.61 1.52
C GLN A 29 12.40 -2.24 1.27
N ALA A 30 11.82 -2.90 2.28
CA ALA A 30 10.61 -3.69 2.15
C ALA A 30 9.32 -2.90 2.37
N LEU A 31 9.36 -1.75 3.06
CA LEU A 31 8.16 -0.98 3.38
C LEU A 31 7.41 -0.57 2.11
N GLY A 32 6.10 -0.81 2.09
CA GLY A 32 5.22 -0.53 0.95
C GLY A 32 5.40 -1.47 -0.25
N ARG A 33 6.37 -2.41 -0.23
CA ARG A 33 6.53 -3.44 -1.26
C ARG A 33 5.48 -4.53 -1.11
N VAL A 34 5.18 -5.24 -2.18
CA VAL A 34 4.24 -6.36 -2.14
C VAL A 34 4.99 -7.68 -1.99
N LEU A 35 4.67 -8.44 -0.96
CA LEU A 35 5.25 -9.75 -0.68
C LEU A 35 4.93 -10.75 -1.82
N SER A 36 5.95 -11.48 -2.30
CA SER A 36 5.80 -12.47 -3.38
C SER A 36 5.87 -13.92 -2.90
N ARG A 37 6.39 -14.18 -1.70
CA ARG A 37 6.46 -15.51 -1.06
C ARG A 37 6.16 -15.39 0.45
N PRO A 38 5.62 -16.44 1.09
CA PRO A 38 5.34 -16.39 2.52
C PRO A 38 6.58 -16.13 3.37
N VAL A 39 6.43 -15.33 4.43
CA VAL A 39 7.46 -15.16 5.46
C VAL A 39 7.25 -16.25 6.50
N ARG A 40 8.26 -17.12 6.65
CA ARG A 40 8.24 -18.23 7.61
C ARG A 40 9.22 -17.97 8.75
N ALA A 41 8.80 -18.27 9.97
CA ALA A 41 9.61 -18.13 11.16
C ALA A 41 10.86 -19.01 11.08
N LYS A 42 12.05 -18.42 11.29
CA LYS A 42 13.32 -19.17 11.37
C LYS A 42 13.75 -19.47 12.80
N ARG A 43 12.92 -19.13 13.78
CA ARG A 43 13.13 -19.35 15.21
C ARG A 43 11.79 -19.37 15.93
N ASP A 44 11.81 -19.87 17.15
CA ASP A 44 10.72 -19.66 18.09
C ASP A 44 10.85 -18.27 18.73
N GLN A 45 9.71 -17.68 19.09
CA GLN A 45 9.64 -16.41 19.78
C GLN A 45 8.71 -16.52 20.99
N PRO A 46 9.22 -16.30 22.21
CA PRO A 46 10.65 -16.24 22.56
C PRO A 46 11.37 -17.58 22.27
N ALA A 47 12.70 -17.56 22.17
CA ALA A 47 13.50 -18.77 21.86
C ALA A 47 13.68 -19.72 23.06
N PHE A 48 13.29 -19.27 24.25
CA PHE A 48 13.35 -19.96 25.53
C PHE A 48 12.20 -19.46 26.40
N ALA A 49 11.86 -20.20 27.46
CA ALA A 49 10.92 -19.69 28.45
C ALA A 49 11.53 -18.47 29.16
N CYS A 50 10.77 -17.38 29.28
CA CYS A 50 11.26 -16.13 29.87
C CYS A 50 10.23 -15.48 30.79
N SER A 51 10.71 -14.56 31.63
CA SER A 51 9.83 -13.79 32.50
C SER A 51 8.99 -12.76 31.73
N ALA A 52 7.72 -12.63 32.11
CA ALA A 52 6.85 -11.55 31.68
C ALA A 52 6.96 -10.30 32.55
N MET A 53 7.46 -10.41 33.78
CA MET A 53 7.48 -9.37 34.82
C MET A 53 8.81 -9.35 35.57
N ASP A 54 9.10 -8.28 36.31
CA ASP A 54 10.23 -8.25 37.24
C ASP A 54 9.83 -8.91 38.57
N GLY A 55 10.72 -9.66 39.19
CA GLY A 55 10.45 -10.33 40.46
C GLY A 55 11.38 -11.50 40.74
N TYR A 56 10.85 -12.61 41.24
CA TYR A 56 11.62 -13.78 41.68
C TYR A 56 11.15 -15.05 40.97
N ALA A 57 12.08 -15.73 40.30
CA ALA A 57 11.87 -17.06 39.76
C ALA A 57 11.96 -18.08 40.90
N VAL A 58 10.87 -18.81 41.13
CA VAL A 58 10.70 -19.71 42.26
C VAL A 58 10.13 -21.05 41.81
N ARG A 59 10.13 -22.01 42.73
CA ARG A 59 9.30 -23.21 42.64
C ARG A 59 7.96 -22.92 43.30
N ALA A 60 6.86 -23.05 42.56
CA ALA A 60 5.52 -22.81 43.10
C ALA A 60 5.21 -23.68 44.34
N ALA A 61 5.83 -24.86 44.44
CA ALA A 61 5.70 -25.74 45.60
C ALA A 61 6.28 -25.14 46.89
N ASP A 62 7.34 -24.33 46.80
CA ASP A 62 8.02 -23.75 47.97
C ASP A 62 7.24 -22.57 48.56
N ILE A 63 6.28 -22.03 47.80
CA ILE A 63 5.41 -20.91 48.19
C ILE A 63 3.94 -21.33 48.27
N ALA A 64 3.66 -22.63 48.45
CA ALA A 64 2.29 -23.13 48.61
C ALA A 64 1.61 -22.62 49.89
N SER A 65 2.41 -22.14 50.85
CA SER A 65 1.97 -21.47 52.08
C SER A 65 2.85 -20.24 52.29
N VAL A 66 2.22 -19.09 52.55
CA VAL A 66 2.88 -17.78 52.67
C VAL A 66 2.45 -17.11 54.00
N PRO A 67 3.27 -16.25 54.61
CA PRO A 67 4.59 -15.80 54.14
C PRO A 67 5.68 -16.88 54.26
N VAL A 68 6.66 -16.86 53.35
CA VAL A 68 7.82 -17.77 53.38
C VAL A 68 9.08 -17.06 52.91
N ASP A 69 10.21 -17.32 53.57
CA ASP A 69 11.51 -16.79 53.17
C ASP A 69 12.23 -17.76 52.23
N LEU A 70 12.74 -17.24 51.12
CA LEU A 70 13.54 -17.99 50.15
C LEU A 70 14.95 -17.38 50.04
N GLU A 71 15.96 -18.23 49.92
CA GLU A 71 17.35 -17.81 49.68
C GLU A 71 17.49 -17.31 48.24
N VAL A 72 18.00 -16.09 48.04
CA VAL A 72 18.23 -15.54 46.70
C VAL A 72 19.63 -15.95 46.23
N ILE A 73 19.70 -16.98 45.38
CA ILE A 73 20.97 -17.62 44.96
C ILE A 73 21.62 -16.99 43.72
N GLY A 74 21.06 -15.89 43.21
CA GLY A 74 21.61 -15.16 42.07
C GLY A 74 20.58 -14.36 41.29
N GLU A 75 20.98 -13.91 40.10
CA GLU A 75 20.17 -13.11 39.18
C GLU A 75 20.09 -13.71 37.77
N SER A 76 18.96 -13.51 37.09
CA SER A 76 18.79 -13.78 35.67
C SER A 76 18.27 -12.52 34.97
N LYS A 77 19.02 -12.04 33.97
CA LYS A 77 18.74 -10.79 33.23
C LYS A 77 18.69 -11.01 31.72
N ALA A 78 18.12 -10.04 31.01
CA ALA A 78 18.17 -10.04 29.55
C ALA A 78 19.64 -10.06 29.07
N GLY A 79 20.00 -11.04 28.25
CA GLY A 79 21.37 -11.25 27.79
C GLY A 79 22.31 -11.97 28.77
N GLY A 80 21.86 -12.32 29.99
CA GLY A 80 22.64 -13.05 30.99
C GLY A 80 21.77 -13.99 31.81
N ALA A 81 21.68 -15.25 31.39
CA ALA A 81 20.92 -16.27 32.11
C ALA A 81 21.64 -16.69 33.40
N PHE A 82 20.88 -16.99 34.46
CA PHE A 82 21.43 -17.70 35.62
C PHE A 82 21.88 -19.11 35.23
N PRO A 83 23.16 -19.50 35.41
CA PRO A 83 23.67 -20.79 34.95
C PRO A 83 23.26 -21.97 35.84
N GLY A 84 22.88 -21.70 37.10
CA GLY A 84 22.54 -22.70 38.09
C GLY A 84 21.15 -23.32 37.92
N LYS A 85 20.66 -23.92 39.00
CA LYS A 85 19.32 -24.50 39.10
C LYS A 85 18.71 -24.06 40.43
N VAL A 86 17.47 -23.59 40.40
CA VAL A 86 16.69 -23.25 41.59
C VAL A 86 16.28 -24.54 42.29
N GLY A 87 16.79 -24.73 43.51
CA GLY A 87 16.46 -25.83 44.42
C GLY A 87 15.27 -25.51 45.34
N PRO A 88 14.91 -26.43 46.26
CA PRO A 88 13.91 -26.16 47.29
C PRO A 88 14.34 -25.00 48.20
N GLY A 89 13.43 -24.09 48.51
CA GLY A 89 13.67 -22.94 49.40
C GLY A 89 14.55 -21.84 48.78
N GLN A 90 14.78 -21.90 47.46
CA GLN A 90 15.64 -20.98 46.74
C GLN A 90 14.85 -20.16 45.72
N ALA A 91 15.34 -18.96 45.46
CA ALA A 91 14.81 -18.04 44.47
C ALA A 91 15.95 -17.43 43.64
N VAL A 92 15.64 -17.00 42.42
CA VAL A 92 16.55 -16.19 41.59
C VAL A 92 15.85 -14.88 41.27
N ASN A 93 16.50 -13.76 41.54
CA ASN A 93 16.00 -12.46 41.11
C ASN A 93 15.96 -12.45 39.56
N ILE A 94 14.81 -12.17 38.97
CA ILE A 94 14.58 -12.28 37.53
C ILE A 94 13.92 -11.03 36.98
N TYR A 95 14.46 -10.56 35.87
CA TYR A 95 13.93 -9.38 35.16
C TYR A 95 13.10 -9.79 33.94
N THR A 96 12.24 -8.88 33.49
CA THR A 96 11.37 -9.04 32.33
C THR A 96 12.19 -9.41 31.08
N GLY A 97 11.78 -10.48 30.40
CA GLY A 97 12.47 -11.02 29.23
C GLY A 97 13.70 -11.88 29.54
N ALA A 98 14.13 -11.98 30.79
CA ALA A 98 15.24 -12.86 31.17
C ALA A 98 14.85 -14.34 31.04
N PRO A 99 15.80 -15.23 30.67
CA PRO A 99 15.57 -16.66 30.63
C PRO A 99 15.14 -17.20 32.01
N LEU A 100 14.10 -18.02 32.02
CA LEU A 100 13.65 -18.71 33.24
C LEU A 100 14.75 -19.70 33.69
N PRO A 101 15.27 -19.57 34.93
CA PRO A 101 16.24 -20.50 35.49
C PRO A 101 15.73 -21.94 35.51
N ARG A 102 16.64 -22.90 35.36
CA ARG A 102 16.29 -24.32 35.53
C ARG A 102 15.75 -24.55 36.94
N GLY A 103 14.73 -25.38 37.08
CA GLY A 103 14.14 -25.72 38.38
C GLY A 103 13.04 -24.77 38.84
N ALA A 104 13.01 -23.52 38.36
CA ALA A 104 11.88 -22.63 38.58
C ALA A 104 10.72 -22.95 37.62
N ASP A 105 9.49 -22.81 38.09
CA ASP A 105 8.27 -23.02 37.30
C ASP A 105 7.28 -21.87 37.41
N ALA A 106 7.53 -20.87 38.27
CA ALA A 106 6.67 -19.70 38.41
C ALA A 106 7.48 -18.44 38.77
N ILE A 107 6.83 -17.30 38.66
CA ILE A 107 7.41 -16.00 38.99
C ILE A 107 6.48 -15.28 39.95
N VAL A 108 7.04 -14.80 41.06
CA VAL A 108 6.36 -13.89 42.01
C VAL A 108 6.86 -12.49 41.68
N ILE A 109 5.94 -11.54 41.51
CA ILE A 109 6.31 -10.15 41.21
C ILE A 109 6.86 -9.48 42.47
N GLN A 110 7.77 -8.52 42.31
CA GLN A 110 8.43 -7.86 43.43
C GLN A 110 7.43 -7.21 44.42
N GLU A 111 6.27 -6.78 43.94
CA GLU A 111 5.20 -6.18 44.74
C GLU A 111 4.61 -7.15 45.78
N ASP A 112 4.67 -8.45 45.48
CA ASP A 112 4.18 -9.53 46.34
C ASP A 112 5.30 -10.08 47.25
N THR A 113 6.39 -9.32 47.42
CA THR A 113 7.56 -9.74 48.19
C THR A 113 8.12 -8.63 49.09
N LYS A 114 8.88 -9.03 50.11
CA LYS A 114 9.79 -8.15 50.85
C LYS A 114 11.20 -8.66 50.67
N SER A 115 12.07 -7.84 50.11
CA SER A 115 13.49 -8.16 49.97
C SER A 115 14.24 -7.81 51.25
N ASP A 116 15.09 -8.73 51.71
CA ASP A 116 16.12 -8.49 52.73
C ASP A 116 17.47 -9.01 52.19
N ALA A 117 18.60 -8.53 52.67
CA ALA A 117 19.90 -8.79 52.08
C ALA A 117 20.20 -10.31 51.93
N GLY A 118 20.07 -10.82 50.69
CA GLY A 118 20.32 -12.23 50.35
C GLY A 118 19.09 -13.16 50.43
N ALA A 119 17.93 -12.66 50.85
CA ALA A 119 16.69 -13.43 50.98
C ALA A 119 15.47 -12.65 50.48
N VAL A 120 14.40 -13.36 50.17
CA VAL A 120 13.12 -12.76 49.81
C VAL A 120 11.99 -13.41 50.59
N THR A 121 11.21 -12.60 51.31
CA THR A 121 9.95 -13.03 51.91
C THR A 121 8.86 -12.92 50.86
N VAL A 122 8.30 -14.04 50.44
CA VAL A 122 7.15 -14.11 49.53
C VAL A 122 5.86 -13.94 50.35
N LEU A 123 5.01 -13.00 49.95
CA LEU A 123 3.77 -12.65 50.66
C LEU A 123 2.52 -13.25 50.00
N GLU A 124 2.54 -13.49 48.68
CA GLU A 124 1.43 -14.10 47.95
C GLU A 124 1.87 -15.36 47.19
N THR A 125 0.98 -16.35 47.13
CA THR A 125 1.22 -17.59 46.37
C THR A 125 1.11 -17.34 44.86
N THR A 126 1.87 -18.07 44.04
CA THR A 126 1.71 -18.07 42.58
C THR A 126 1.57 -19.49 42.01
N LYS A 127 0.90 -19.62 40.88
CA LYS A 127 0.69 -20.91 40.21
C LYS A 127 1.83 -21.23 39.24
N PRO A 128 2.15 -22.52 39.00
CA PRO A 128 3.05 -22.92 37.93
C PRO A 128 2.67 -22.26 36.59
N GLY A 129 3.66 -21.73 35.89
CA GLY A 129 3.53 -21.03 34.61
C GLY A 129 3.07 -19.57 34.69
N ARG A 130 2.67 -19.07 35.88
CA ARG A 130 2.23 -17.68 36.00
C ARG A 130 3.40 -16.72 35.77
N PHE A 131 3.13 -15.71 34.93
CA PHE A 131 4.11 -14.75 34.41
C PHE A 131 5.31 -15.37 33.66
N VAL A 132 5.24 -16.67 33.31
CA VAL A 132 6.21 -17.31 32.43
C VAL A 132 5.66 -17.29 31.00
N ARG A 133 6.43 -16.70 30.08
CA ARG A 133 6.17 -16.85 28.64
C ARG A 133 6.93 -18.09 28.16
N PRO A 134 6.25 -19.18 27.78
CA PRO A 134 6.94 -20.37 27.28
C PRO A 134 7.66 -20.09 25.97
N ARG A 135 8.62 -20.96 25.61
CA ARG A 135 9.27 -20.93 24.31
C ARG A 135 8.21 -21.04 23.19
N GLY A 136 8.33 -20.18 22.18
CA GLY A 136 7.41 -20.17 21.04
C GLY A 136 5.98 -19.69 21.38
N PHE A 137 5.81 -18.97 22.48
CA PHE A 137 4.53 -18.39 22.90
C PHE A 137 3.87 -17.50 21.83
N ASP A 138 4.67 -16.71 21.10
CA ASP A 138 4.18 -15.83 20.02
C ASP A 138 4.13 -16.59 18.69
N PHE A 139 5.25 -17.16 18.27
CA PHE A 139 5.31 -18.03 17.10
C PHE A 139 6.40 -19.09 17.19
N GLN A 140 6.22 -20.16 16.43
CA GLN A 140 7.13 -21.29 16.34
C GLN A 140 7.88 -21.32 15.00
N ARG A 141 9.09 -21.88 15.01
CA ARG A 141 9.89 -22.13 13.81
C ARG A 141 9.07 -22.88 12.76
N GLY A 142 9.13 -22.41 11.52
CA GLY A 142 8.44 -22.99 10.36
C GLY A 142 7.03 -22.44 10.12
N GLN A 143 6.40 -21.83 11.13
CA GLN A 143 5.10 -21.18 11.01
C GLN A 143 5.14 -20.07 9.95
N THR A 144 4.12 -20.02 9.09
CA THR A 144 3.92 -18.87 8.20
C THR A 144 3.36 -17.71 9.00
N LEU A 145 4.06 -16.58 9.00
CA LEU A 145 3.65 -15.38 9.74
C LEU A 145 2.95 -14.37 8.84
N ILE A 146 3.32 -14.35 7.56
CA ILE A 146 2.78 -13.41 6.57
C ILE A 146 2.57 -14.15 5.27
N GLU A 147 1.32 -14.16 4.79
CA GLU A 147 0.94 -14.72 3.49
C GLU A 147 1.01 -13.67 2.37
N PRO A 148 1.51 -14.02 1.18
CA PRO A 148 1.41 -13.18 -0.01
C PRO A 148 0.07 -13.40 -0.73
N PRO A 149 -0.39 -12.45 -1.56
CA PRO A 149 0.19 -11.12 -1.76
C PRO A 149 -0.22 -10.18 -0.61
N ARG A 150 0.74 -9.43 -0.07
CA ARG A 150 0.48 -8.42 0.95
C ARG A 150 1.37 -7.21 0.73
N GLN A 151 0.79 -6.02 0.73
CA GLN A 151 1.57 -4.79 0.83
C GLN A 151 2.11 -4.64 2.25
N LEU A 152 3.43 -4.57 2.38
CA LEU A 152 4.11 -4.67 3.66
C LEU A 152 4.05 -3.35 4.44
N THR A 153 3.61 -3.45 5.69
CA THR A 153 3.57 -2.36 6.67
C THR A 153 4.76 -2.46 7.64
N ALA A 154 4.94 -1.44 8.49
CA ALA A 154 5.95 -1.48 9.56
C ALA A 154 5.76 -2.68 10.51
N ARG A 155 4.51 -3.10 10.74
CA ARG A 155 4.17 -4.26 11.57
C ARG A 155 4.65 -5.57 10.94
N ASP A 156 4.43 -5.71 9.64
CA ASP A 156 4.90 -6.88 8.89
C ASP A 156 6.44 -6.97 8.89
N ILE A 157 7.12 -5.82 8.76
CA ILE A 157 8.59 -5.75 8.86
C ILE A 157 9.07 -6.16 10.25
N GLY A 158 8.41 -5.67 11.31
CA GLY A 158 8.74 -6.03 12.69
C GLY A 158 8.62 -7.54 12.94
N VAL A 159 7.52 -8.15 12.51
CA VAL A 159 7.33 -9.61 12.64
C VAL A 159 8.37 -10.39 11.82
N ALA A 160 8.69 -9.96 10.59
CA ALA A 160 9.73 -10.59 9.79
C ALA A 160 11.13 -10.48 10.44
N ALA A 161 11.44 -9.34 11.06
CA ALA A 161 12.68 -9.15 11.83
C ALA A 161 12.74 -10.09 13.04
N SER A 162 11.70 -10.12 13.87
CA SER A 162 11.58 -11.02 15.03
C SER A 162 11.70 -12.50 14.62
N ALA A 163 11.19 -12.84 13.44
CA ALA A 163 11.28 -14.16 12.83
C ALA A 163 12.67 -14.51 12.29
N ASN A 164 13.66 -13.61 12.44
CA ASN A 164 15.02 -13.70 11.92
C ASN A 164 15.09 -13.78 10.38
N CYS A 165 14.21 -13.05 9.68
CA CYS A 165 14.22 -12.93 8.23
C CYS A 165 14.90 -11.63 7.79
N ALA A 166 16.23 -11.63 7.67
CA ALA A 166 17.00 -10.46 7.22
C ALA A 166 16.63 -9.95 5.81
N ARG A 167 16.14 -10.84 4.95
CA ARG A 167 15.64 -10.55 3.60
C ARG A 167 14.30 -11.24 3.39
N ILE A 168 13.44 -10.63 2.60
CA ILE A 168 12.14 -11.17 2.20
C ILE A 168 11.92 -11.02 0.70
N ALA A 169 11.14 -11.94 0.13
CA ALA A 169 10.84 -11.94 -1.29
C ALA A 169 9.65 -11.03 -1.57
N VAL A 170 9.89 -9.95 -2.31
CA VAL A 170 8.87 -8.98 -2.74
C VAL A 170 8.71 -9.04 -4.26
N ARG A 171 7.70 -8.37 -4.80
CA ARG A 171 7.47 -8.22 -6.24
C ARG A 171 8.33 -7.08 -6.78
N ASN A 172 8.87 -7.26 -7.99
CA ASN A 172 9.51 -6.16 -8.71
C ASN A 172 8.53 -5.00 -8.88
N ARG A 173 9.03 -3.77 -8.78
CA ARG A 173 8.23 -2.58 -9.07
C ARG A 173 7.91 -2.55 -10.56
N PRO A 174 6.65 -2.37 -10.96
CA PRO A 174 6.31 -2.16 -12.37
C PRO A 174 6.97 -0.89 -12.88
N VAL A 175 7.77 -1.01 -13.94
CA VAL A 175 8.35 0.16 -14.60
C VAL A 175 7.32 0.75 -15.55
N VAL A 176 6.99 2.03 -15.35
CA VAL A 176 6.00 2.75 -16.14
C VAL A 176 6.69 3.89 -16.88
N ALA A 177 6.88 3.73 -18.18
CA ALA A 177 7.42 4.78 -19.03
C ALA A 177 6.38 5.87 -19.27
N ILE A 178 6.75 7.14 -19.14
CA ILE A 178 5.88 8.30 -19.31
C ILE A 178 6.39 9.12 -20.49
N ILE A 179 5.53 9.40 -21.47
CA ILE A 179 5.84 10.21 -22.63
C ILE A 179 4.81 11.34 -22.71
N GLY A 180 5.24 12.58 -22.49
CA GLY A 180 4.44 13.75 -22.83
C GLY A 180 4.62 14.08 -24.31
N THR A 181 3.58 14.58 -24.97
CA THR A 181 3.66 15.06 -26.36
C THR A 181 2.87 16.36 -26.52
N GLY A 182 3.38 17.25 -27.36
CA GLY A 182 2.79 18.56 -27.62
C GLY A 182 3.87 19.62 -27.76
N ASP A 183 3.88 20.32 -28.89
CA ASP A 183 4.80 21.43 -29.16
C ASP A 183 4.47 22.68 -28.31
N GLU A 184 3.26 22.71 -27.73
CA GLU A 184 2.82 23.71 -26.77
C GLU A 184 3.47 23.53 -25.38
N LEU A 185 4.07 22.37 -25.09
CA LEU A 185 4.51 22.06 -23.72
C LEU A 185 5.95 22.53 -23.46
N VAL A 186 6.15 23.17 -22.32
CA VAL A 186 7.47 23.49 -21.72
C VAL A 186 7.61 22.88 -20.33
N LEU A 187 8.83 22.76 -19.82
CA LEU A 187 9.08 22.22 -18.48
C LEU A 187 8.79 23.25 -17.38
N PRO A 188 8.41 22.81 -16.17
CA PRO A 188 8.33 23.69 -15.01
C PRO A 188 9.65 24.43 -14.77
N GLY A 189 9.57 25.76 -14.62
CA GLY A 189 10.73 26.64 -14.44
C GLY A 189 11.23 27.31 -15.72
N GLU A 190 10.77 26.85 -16.89
CA GLU A 190 11.01 27.55 -18.16
C GLU A 190 10.03 28.72 -18.35
N THR A 191 10.41 29.69 -19.18
CA THR A 191 9.52 30.80 -19.59
C THR A 191 8.74 30.38 -20.83
N PRO A 192 7.41 30.16 -20.74
CA PRO A 192 6.61 29.79 -21.91
C PRO A 192 6.55 30.93 -22.92
N ARG A 193 6.57 30.59 -24.21
CA ARG A 193 6.11 31.50 -25.26
C ARG A 193 4.61 31.76 -25.14
N SER A 194 4.09 32.70 -25.92
CA SER A 194 2.66 33.08 -25.93
C SER A 194 1.71 31.94 -26.30
N ASP A 195 2.19 30.91 -27.00
CA ASP A 195 1.46 29.73 -27.45
C ASP A 195 1.79 28.47 -26.65
N GLN A 196 2.56 28.59 -25.57
CA GLN A 196 3.01 27.47 -24.76
C GLN A 196 2.41 27.45 -23.35
N ILE A 197 2.33 26.26 -22.79
CA ILE A 197 1.88 25.99 -21.43
C ILE A 197 2.89 25.11 -20.70
N VAL A 198 2.93 25.24 -19.38
CA VAL A 198 3.82 24.43 -18.53
C VAL A 198 3.23 23.03 -18.34
N SER A 199 4.00 21.99 -18.65
CA SER A 199 3.60 20.61 -18.41
C SER A 199 3.63 20.25 -16.93
N SER A 200 2.48 19.83 -16.40
CA SER A 200 2.34 19.30 -15.04
C SER A 200 2.22 17.77 -15.00
N ASN A 201 1.80 17.15 -16.10
CA ASN A 201 1.28 15.78 -16.07
C ASN A 201 2.38 14.75 -15.86
N ASN A 202 3.56 14.94 -16.45
CA ASN A 202 4.70 14.03 -16.26
C ASN A 202 5.07 13.92 -14.78
N ALA A 203 5.24 15.08 -14.12
CA ALA A 203 5.57 15.14 -12.69
C ALA A 203 4.47 14.53 -11.83
N ALA A 204 3.20 14.88 -12.08
CA ALA A 204 2.07 14.37 -11.32
C ALA A 204 1.90 12.85 -11.47
N LEU A 205 2.03 12.31 -12.69
CA LEU A 205 1.98 10.87 -12.93
C LEU A 205 3.18 10.14 -12.32
N ALA A 206 4.38 10.72 -12.35
CA ALA A 206 5.53 10.12 -11.69
C ALA A 206 5.32 9.99 -10.17
N GLY A 207 4.72 11.01 -9.53
CA GLY A 207 4.29 10.95 -8.14
C GLY A 207 3.25 9.85 -7.90
N PHE A 208 2.19 9.83 -8.71
CA PHE A 208 1.13 8.82 -8.67
C PHE A 208 1.68 7.39 -8.80
N ILE A 209 2.57 7.14 -9.76
CA ILE A 209 3.15 5.81 -10.01
C ILE A 209 3.97 5.35 -8.79
N ARG A 210 4.79 6.23 -8.20
CA ARG A 210 5.57 5.90 -6.99
C ARG A 210 4.66 5.62 -5.80
N HIS A 211 3.61 6.41 -5.63
CA HIS A 211 2.64 6.24 -4.56
C HIS A 211 2.03 4.82 -4.57
N PHE A 212 1.63 4.33 -5.75
CA PHE A 212 1.08 2.97 -5.91
C PHE A 212 2.13 1.86 -6.08
N GLY A 213 3.40 2.13 -5.80
CA GLY A 213 4.46 1.12 -5.76
C GLY A 213 5.10 0.77 -7.12
N GLY A 214 4.82 1.53 -8.17
CA GLY A 214 5.53 1.47 -9.44
C GLY A 214 6.81 2.33 -9.47
N GLU A 215 7.55 2.21 -10.57
CA GLU A 215 8.75 2.98 -10.84
C GLU A 215 8.57 3.80 -12.13
N PRO A 216 8.52 5.14 -12.05
CA PRO A 216 8.34 5.96 -13.25
C PRO A 216 9.65 6.07 -14.04
N MET A 217 9.56 5.83 -15.35
CA MET A 217 10.61 6.11 -16.33
C MET A 217 10.16 7.31 -17.17
N ASP A 218 10.48 8.52 -16.72
CA ASP A 218 10.11 9.74 -17.44
C ASP A 218 10.97 9.90 -18.71
N LEU A 219 10.33 9.88 -19.88
CA LEU A 219 10.97 10.09 -21.17
C LEU A 219 10.81 11.53 -21.68
N GLY A 220 10.23 12.41 -20.85
CA GLY A 220 10.10 13.85 -21.09
C GLY A 220 8.96 14.22 -22.03
N ILE A 221 9.04 15.45 -22.52
CA ILE A 221 8.16 16.01 -23.55
C ILE A 221 8.79 15.72 -24.90
N VAL A 222 8.05 15.05 -25.77
CA VAL A 222 8.46 14.70 -27.13
C VAL A 222 7.78 15.66 -28.10
N PRO A 223 8.52 16.28 -29.03
CA PRO A 223 7.93 17.11 -30.07
C PRO A 223 6.94 16.32 -30.93
N ASP A 224 5.93 17.00 -31.48
CA ASP A 224 4.89 16.41 -32.32
C ASP A 224 5.43 16.08 -33.73
N ARG A 225 6.38 15.15 -33.76
CA ARG A 225 7.07 14.65 -34.96
C ARG A 225 7.13 13.14 -34.89
N LEU A 226 6.65 12.49 -35.95
CA LEU A 226 6.55 11.02 -36.04
C LEU A 226 7.87 10.31 -35.70
N GLY A 227 9.00 10.81 -36.20
CA GLY A 227 10.32 10.25 -35.92
C GLY A 227 10.73 10.37 -34.45
N ALA A 228 10.37 11.46 -33.76
CA ALA A 228 10.66 11.67 -32.35
C ALA A 228 9.82 10.72 -31.48
N LEU A 229 8.52 10.63 -31.77
CA LEU A 229 7.60 9.70 -31.10
C LEU A 229 8.03 8.24 -31.26
N LYS A 230 8.41 7.80 -32.47
CA LYS A 230 8.93 6.44 -32.70
C LYS A 230 10.16 6.13 -31.86
N ARG A 231 11.11 7.08 -31.73
CA ARG A 231 12.28 6.92 -30.86
C ARG A 231 11.91 6.80 -29.39
N ALA A 232 10.96 7.60 -28.91
CA ALA A 232 10.46 7.51 -27.54
C ALA A 232 9.74 6.16 -27.27
N ILE A 233 8.87 5.72 -28.19
CA ILE A 233 8.18 4.41 -28.13
C ILE A 233 9.18 3.24 -28.13
N ALA A 234 10.30 3.39 -28.84
CA ALA A 234 11.39 2.40 -28.82
C ALA A 234 12.11 2.37 -27.47
N LYS A 235 12.43 3.53 -26.87
CA LYS A 235 13.02 3.62 -25.52
C LYS A 235 12.11 3.01 -24.45
N ALA A 236 10.80 3.22 -24.56
CA ALA A 236 9.80 2.66 -23.66
C ALA A 236 9.67 1.12 -23.73
N ARG A 237 10.31 0.42 -24.68
CA ARG A 237 10.24 -1.07 -24.79
C ARG A 237 10.69 -1.80 -23.53
N LYS A 238 11.54 -1.18 -22.71
CA LYS A 238 12.08 -1.75 -21.47
C LYS A 238 11.09 -1.70 -20.29
N ALA A 239 10.01 -0.93 -20.41
CA ALA A 239 9.02 -0.75 -19.35
C ALA A 239 7.88 -1.79 -19.42
N ASP A 240 7.29 -2.13 -18.28
CA ASP A 240 6.11 -3.00 -18.19
C ASP A 240 4.84 -2.30 -18.72
N VAL A 241 4.78 -0.99 -18.51
CA VAL A 241 3.70 -0.11 -18.97
C VAL A 241 4.30 1.08 -19.69
N MET A 242 3.67 1.50 -20.79
CA MET A 242 3.95 2.77 -21.45
C MET A 242 2.71 3.65 -21.36
N VAL A 243 2.90 4.88 -20.89
CA VAL A 243 1.88 5.91 -20.79
C VAL A 243 2.23 7.05 -21.72
N THR A 244 1.31 7.42 -22.59
CA THR A 244 1.40 8.67 -23.37
C THR A 244 0.42 9.69 -22.80
N ILE A 245 0.80 10.97 -22.83
CA ILE A 245 0.00 12.09 -22.34
C ILE A 245 -0.13 13.11 -23.48
N GLY A 246 -1.36 13.43 -23.87
CA GLY A 246 -1.57 14.16 -25.12
C GLY A 246 -1.53 13.22 -26.31
N GLY A 247 -2.01 13.69 -27.47
CA GLY A 247 -2.14 12.83 -28.66
C GLY A 247 -3.06 11.61 -28.45
N ALA A 248 -4.18 11.81 -27.74
CA ALA A 248 -5.29 10.84 -27.71
C ALA A 248 -6.56 11.43 -28.31
N SER A 249 -6.44 12.59 -28.98
CA SER A 249 -7.56 13.37 -29.47
C SER A 249 -8.14 12.77 -30.75
N VAL A 250 -9.40 13.12 -31.03
CA VAL A 250 -10.21 12.56 -32.10
C VAL A 250 -9.93 13.15 -33.50
N GLY A 251 -8.75 13.75 -33.70
CA GLY A 251 -8.34 14.37 -34.95
C GLY A 251 -7.92 13.34 -36.01
N LYS A 252 -8.09 13.69 -37.30
CA LYS A 252 -7.75 12.86 -38.47
C LYS A 252 -6.24 12.52 -38.59
N HIS A 253 -5.38 13.11 -37.77
CA HIS A 253 -3.93 12.91 -37.78
C HIS A 253 -3.34 12.88 -36.35
N ASP A 254 -3.83 11.97 -35.51
CA ASP A 254 -3.20 11.74 -34.20
C ASP A 254 -1.84 11.04 -34.39
N LEU A 255 -0.76 11.82 -34.31
CA LEU A 255 0.61 11.36 -34.54
C LEU A 255 1.02 10.25 -33.57
N VAL A 256 0.45 10.18 -32.36
CA VAL A 256 0.76 9.10 -31.41
C VAL A 256 0.16 7.79 -31.90
N GLN A 257 -1.10 7.80 -32.33
CA GLN A 257 -1.74 6.61 -32.91
C GLN A 257 -1.02 6.12 -34.16
N GLN A 258 -0.61 7.06 -35.03
CA GLN A 258 0.19 6.74 -36.20
C GLN A 258 1.56 6.15 -35.81
N ALA A 259 2.28 6.78 -34.88
CA ALA A 259 3.58 6.31 -34.41
C ALA A 259 3.50 4.91 -33.78
N LEU A 260 2.44 4.62 -33.03
CA LEU A 260 2.17 3.30 -32.47
C LEU A 260 1.91 2.28 -33.57
N THR A 261 1.01 2.59 -34.50
CA THR A 261 0.63 1.68 -35.61
C THR A 261 1.84 1.35 -36.49
N GLU A 262 2.63 2.35 -36.88
CA GLU A 262 3.85 2.17 -37.66
C GLU A 262 4.99 1.50 -36.86
N SER A 263 4.88 1.46 -35.53
CA SER A 263 5.76 0.67 -34.65
C SER A 263 5.26 -0.78 -34.46
N GLY A 264 4.26 -1.21 -35.24
CA GLY A 264 3.67 -2.55 -35.19
C GLY A 264 2.72 -2.79 -34.02
N ILE A 265 2.23 -1.72 -33.38
CA ILE A 265 1.36 -1.82 -32.20
C ILE A 265 -0.09 -1.67 -32.65
N LYS A 266 -0.87 -2.76 -32.53
CA LYS A 266 -2.29 -2.74 -32.87
C LYS A 266 -3.12 -2.16 -31.73
N MET A 267 -3.89 -1.13 -32.07
CA MET A 267 -4.86 -0.51 -31.17
C MET A 267 -6.00 -1.45 -30.78
N ASN A 268 -6.38 -1.44 -29.49
CA ASN A 268 -7.52 -2.21 -28.99
C ASN A 268 -8.80 -1.35 -28.94
N PHE A 269 -8.71 -0.18 -28.32
CA PHE A 269 -9.77 0.83 -28.29
C PHE A 269 -9.17 2.23 -28.08
N TRP A 270 -9.95 3.28 -28.37
CA TRP A 270 -9.50 4.67 -28.22
C TRP A 270 -10.57 5.67 -27.75
N ARG A 271 -11.70 5.21 -27.19
CA ARG A 271 -12.76 6.07 -26.61
C ARG A 271 -13.52 5.33 -25.50
N ILE A 272 -13.82 6.03 -24.42
CA ILE A 272 -14.57 5.50 -23.28
C ILE A 272 -15.77 6.40 -22.94
N ALA A 273 -16.85 5.79 -22.45
CA ALA A 273 -18.02 6.45 -21.92
C ALA A 273 -17.78 7.02 -20.51
N MET A 274 -16.86 7.97 -20.38
CA MET A 274 -16.55 8.60 -19.09
C MET A 274 -16.31 10.11 -19.18
N ARG A 275 -16.45 10.78 -18.04
CA ARG A 275 -16.12 12.20 -17.86
C ARG A 275 -15.53 12.45 -16.46
N PRO A 276 -14.40 13.18 -16.36
CA PRO A 276 -13.50 13.55 -17.46
C PRO A 276 -12.84 12.31 -18.11
N GLY A 277 -12.19 12.47 -19.26
CA GLY A 277 -11.36 11.39 -19.84
C GLY A 277 -11.96 10.54 -20.97
N LYS A 278 -12.93 11.05 -21.74
CA LYS A 278 -13.44 10.39 -22.95
C LYS A 278 -12.34 9.84 -23.90
N PRO A 279 -11.28 10.60 -24.24
CA PRO A 279 -10.17 10.05 -25.00
C PRO A 279 -9.28 9.21 -24.09
N LEU A 280 -9.43 7.88 -24.16
CA LEU A 280 -8.47 6.96 -23.56
C LEU A 280 -8.11 5.91 -24.61
N MET A 281 -6.81 5.77 -24.83
CA MET A 281 -6.24 4.85 -25.77
C MET A 281 -5.69 3.62 -25.04
N PHE A 282 -5.92 2.43 -25.58
CA PHE A 282 -5.30 1.20 -25.08
C PHE A 282 -4.76 0.32 -26.20
N ALA A 283 -3.52 -0.13 -26.04
CA ALA A 283 -2.88 -1.13 -26.87
C ALA A 283 -2.00 -2.08 -26.04
N LYS A 284 -1.52 -3.14 -26.69
CA LYS A 284 -0.59 -4.10 -26.10
C LYS A 284 0.55 -4.42 -27.06
N ARG A 285 1.73 -4.65 -26.51
CA ARG A 285 2.91 -5.15 -27.24
C ARG A 285 3.53 -6.29 -26.44
N GLY A 286 3.24 -7.53 -26.85
CA GLY A 286 3.59 -8.70 -26.03
C GLY A 286 2.97 -8.61 -24.64
N ARG A 287 3.81 -8.56 -23.60
CA ARG A 287 3.37 -8.37 -22.20
C ARG A 287 3.16 -6.91 -21.82
N GLN A 288 3.79 -5.97 -22.53
CA GLN A 288 3.70 -4.54 -22.22
C GLN A 288 2.27 -4.02 -22.48
N ARG A 289 1.77 -3.23 -21.52
CA ARG A 289 0.50 -2.50 -21.66
C ARG A 289 0.78 -1.06 -22.05
N ILE A 290 -0.04 -0.51 -22.94
CA ILE A 290 0.13 0.84 -23.46
C ILE A 290 -1.17 1.60 -23.23
N ILE A 291 -1.12 2.68 -22.45
CA ILE A 291 -2.27 3.51 -22.12
C ILE A 291 -2.00 4.93 -22.59
N GLY A 292 -2.83 5.47 -23.49
CA GLY A 292 -2.79 6.89 -23.83
C GLY A 292 -3.82 7.65 -23.01
N LEU A 293 -3.32 8.55 -22.18
CA LEU A 293 -4.09 9.43 -21.32
C LEU A 293 -4.41 10.75 -22.03
N PRO A 294 -5.54 11.40 -21.67
CA PRO A 294 -5.83 12.75 -22.12
C PRO A 294 -4.73 13.76 -21.75
N GLY A 295 -4.54 14.80 -22.57
CA GLY A 295 -3.62 15.91 -22.25
C GLY A 295 -4.10 16.80 -21.10
N ASN A 296 -5.42 16.89 -20.86
CA ASN A 296 -5.96 17.68 -19.76
C ASN A 296 -5.56 17.10 -18.39
N PRO A 297 -4.92 17.87 -17.49
CA PRO A 297 -4.30 17.35 -16.28
C PRO A 297 -5.21 16.55 -15.35
N VAL A 298 -6.43 17.06 -15.08
CA VAL A 298 -7.37 16.33 -14.21
C VAL A 298 -7.82 15.04 -14.90
N SER A 299 -8.03 15.09 -16.22
CA SER A 299 -8.44 13.90 -16.98
C SER A 299 -7.35 12.84 -16.95
N ALA A 300 -6.07 13.23 -17.06
CA ALA A 300 -4.93 12.31 -16.99
C ALA A 300 -4.89 11.56 -15.65
N LEU A 301 -4.96 12.28 -14.53
CA LEU A 301 -4.90 11.67 -13.19
C LEU A 301 -6.15 10.85 -12.85
N VAL A 302 -7.35 11.32 -13.23
CA VAL A 302 -8.58 10.53 -13.05
C VAL A 302 -8.50 9.23 -13.88
N CYS A 303 -8.08 9.30 -15.14
CA CYS A 303 -7.86 8.09 -15.94
C CYS A 303 -6.76 7.19 -15.36
N ALA A 304 -5.66 7.76 -14.85
CA ALA A 304 -4.62 6.98 -14.18
C ALA A 304 -5.18 6.23 -12.95
N ARG A 305 -5.98 6.90 -12.12
CA ARG A 305 -6.66 6.27 -10.98
C ARG A 305 -7.57 5.12 -11.40
N ILE A 306 -8.36 5.30 -12.46
CA ILE A 306 -9.34 4.29 -12.90
C ILE A 306 -8.73 3.13 -13.70
N PHE A 307 -7.60 3.34 -14.38
CA PHE A 307 -7.04 2.35 -15.31
C PHE A 307 -5.58 1.96 -15.05
N LEU A 308 -4.73 2.92 -14.68
CA LEU A 308 -3.31 2.66 -14.44
C LEU A 308 -3.08 2.04 -13.05
N LYS A 309 -3.75 2.53 -12.00
CA LYS A 309 -3.62 1.94 -10.65
C LYS A 309 -4.06 0.47 -10.62
N PRO A 310 -5.25 0.07 -11.12
CA PRO A 310 -5.62 -1.34 -11.20
C PRO A 310 -4.60 -2.20 -11.98
N LEU A 311 -3.98 -1.63 -12.99
CA LEU A 311 -2.93 -2.30 -13.76
C LEU A 311 -1.64 -2.48 -12.93
N ILE A 312 -1.23 -1.46 -12.17
CA ILE A 312 -0.10 -1.54 -11.25
C ILE A 312 -0.36 -2.61 -10.19
N ASP A 313 -1.55 -2.63 -9.58
CA ASP A 313 -1.95 -3.65 -8.60
C ASP A 313 -1.86 -5.06 -9.19
N ALA A 314 -2.42 -5.27 -10.38
CA ALA A 314 -2.37 -6.57 -11.04
C ALA A 314 -0.93 -7.02 -11.37
N LEU A 315 -0.04 -6.09 -11.74
CA LEU A 315 1.39 -6.36 -11.94
C LEU A 315 2.12 -6.64 -10.61
N LEU A 316 1.68 -6.04 -9.51
CA LEU A 316 2.14 -6.36 -8.16
C LEU A 316 1.47 -7.63 -7.59
N GLY A 317 0.47 -8.17 -8.27
CA GLY A 317 -0.30 -9.32 -7.82
C GLY A 317 -1.27 -9.03 -6.67
N LEU A 318 -1.59 -7.76 -6.44
CA LEU A 318 -2.70 -7.35 -5.59
C LEU A 318 -4.03 -7.48 -6.35
N ALA A 319 -5.14 -7.55 -5.62
CA ALA A 319 -6.46 -7.47 -6.22
C ALA A 319 -6.66 -6.06 -6.82
N PRO A 320 -7.03 -5.93 -8.10
CA PRO A 320 -7.22 -4.63 -8.78
C PRO A 320 -8.58 -4.01 -8.42
N GLU A 321 -8.92 -4.06 -7.14
CA GLU A 321 -10.16 -3.53 -6.59
C GLU A 321 -9.95 -2.10 -6.08
N GLU A 322 -10.98 -1.29 -6.27
CA GLU A 322 -10.97 0.09 -5.80
C GLU A 322 -11.78 0.17 -4.50
N PRO A 323 -11.32 0.94 -3.49
CA PRO A 323 -12.01 1.09 -2.23
C PRO A 323 -13.21 2.04 -2.38
N ILE A 324 -14.22 1.62 -3.14
CA ILE A 324 -15.45 2.40 -3.31
C ILE A 324 -16.21 2.38 -1.99
N ILE A 325 -16.49 3.56 -1.46
CA ILE A 325 -17.23 3.75 -0.21
C ILE A 325 -18.57 4.45 -0.48
N LYS A 326 -19.53 4.24 0.42
CA LYS A 326 -20.81 4.96 0.41
C LYS A 326 -20.71 6.24 1.22
N ALA A 327 -21.25 7.34 0.70
CA ALA A 327 -21.41 8.61 1.41
C ALA A 327 -22.76 9.25 1.07
N ARG A 328 -23.18 10.23 1.88
CA ARG A 328 -24.40 11.02 1.64
C ARG A 328 -24.06 12.30 0.88
N LEU A 329 -24.86 12.68 -0.10
CA LEU A 329 -24.66 13.95 -0.81
C LEU A 329 -24.89 15.16 0.10
N GLY A 330 -23.93 16.09 0.15
CA GLY A 330 -24.09 17.38 0.83
C GLY A 330 -24.86 18.42 0.00
N ALA A 331 -24.92 18.23 -1.31
CA ALA A 331 -25.66 19.07 -2.27
C ALA A 331 -26.33 18.20 -3.35
N PRO A 332 -27.45 18.65 -3.96
CA PRO A 332 -28.09 17.92 -5.04
C PRO A 332 -27.19 17.81 -6.28
N LEU A 333 -27.36 16.75 -7.06
CA LEU A 333 -26.69 16.53 -8.33
C LEU A 333 -27.72 16.41 -9.46
N ALA A 334 -27.44 17.02 -10.61
CA ALA A 334 -28.25 16.87 -11.81
C ALA A 334 -28.15 15.45 -12.39
N ALA A 335 -29.07 15.11 -13.31
CA ALA A 335 -28.94 13.89 -14.11
C ALA A 335 -27.70 13.96 -15.01
N ASN A 336 -27.11 12.82 -15.35
CA ASN A 336 -26.02 12.73 -16.33
C ASN A 336 -26.46 11.98 -17.59
N ASP A 337 -25.57 11.97 -18.58
CA ASP A 337 -25.78 11.35 -19.88
C ASP A 337 -25.23 9.91 -19.91
N GLN A 338 -25.02 9.38 -21.12
CA GLN A 338 -24.44 8.05 -21.36
C GLN A 338 -23.02 7.84 -20.77
N ARG A 339 -22.36 8.87 -20.24
CA ARG A 339 -21.03 8.78 -19.64
C ARG A 339 -21.13 8.57 -18.13
N GLN A 340 -20.23 7.74 -17.62
CA GLN A 340 -19.97 7.66 -16.20
C GLN A 340 -19.20 8.91 -15.75
N ASP A 341 -19.74 9.67 -14.80
CA ASP A 341 -19.05 10.85 -14.28
C ASP A 341 -18.25 10.52 -13.01
N TYR A 342 -17.09 11.15 -12.93
CA TYR A 342 -16.21 11.17 -11.78
C TYR A 342 -16.08 12.61 -11.31
N LEU A 343 -16.97 13.03 -10.42
CA LEU A 343 -17.03 14.42 -9.95
C LEU A 343 -16.10 14.61 -8.77
N ARG A 344 -15.16 15.54 -8.89
CA ARG A 344 -14.30 15.93 -7.76
C ARG A 344 -15.14 16.48 -6.63
N ALA A 345 -14.84 16.04 -5.42
CA ALA A 345 -15.62 16.39 -4.25
C ALA A 345 -14.77 16.46 -2.98
N ARG A 346 -15.30 17.21 -2.02
CA ARG A 346 -14.83 17.21 -0.64
C ARG A 346 -15.60 16.15 0.15
N LEU A 347 -14.90 15.38 0.96
CA LEU A 347 -15.47 14.35 1.84
C LEU A 347 -15.28 14.78 3.30
N VAL A 348 -16.37 14.95 4.03
CA VAL A 348 -16.36 15.37 5.43
C VAL A 348 -17.06 14.31 6.27
N ARG A 349 -16.48 14.00 7.42
CA ARG A 349 -17.13 13.18 8.44
C ARG A 349 -17.82 14.09 9.46
N ASP A 350 -19.11 13.87 9.71
CA ASP A 350 -19.85 14.62 10.73
C ASP A 350 -19.58 14.08 12.15
N ALA A 351 -20.10 14.78 13.17
CA ALA A 351 -19.92 14.42 14.58
C ALA A 351 -20.55 13.06 14.94
N GLY A 352 -21.53 12.58 14.17
CA GLY A 352 -22.12 11.25 14.31
C GLY A 352 -21.36 10.16 13.55
N GLY A 353 -20.25 10.51 12.91
CA GLY A 353 -19.41 9.58 12.15
C GLY A 353 -19.89 9.31 10.72
N HIS A 354 -20.96 9.95 10.23
CA HIS A 354 -21.42 9.75 8.86
C HIS A 354 -20.58 10.54 7.86
N LEU A 355 -20.36 9.95 6.69
CA LEU A 355 -19.65 10.60 5.59
C LEU A 355 -20.62 11.40 4.72
N THR A 356 -20.33 12.70 4.58
CA THR A 356 -21.00 13.60 3.65
C THR A 356 -20.03 14.00 2.55
N VAL A 357 -20.45 13.91 1.29
CA VAL A 357 -19.66 14.24 0.11
C VAL A 357 -20.32 15.37 -0.68
N THR A 358 -19.56 16.41 -1.01
CA THR A 358 -20.06 17.58 -1.74
C THR A 358 -19.17 17.83 -2.95
N SER A 359 -19.75 17.74 -4.15
CA SER A 359 -19.01 18.06 -5.39
C SER A 359 -18.65 19.53 -5.45
N PHE A 360 -17.47 19.85 -5.98
CA PHE A 360 -17.16 21.23 -6.35
C PHE A 360 -18.09 21.72 -7.46
N THR A 361 -18.46 22.99 -7.41
CA THR A 361 -19.35 23.63 -8.41
C THR A 361 -18.71 23.67 -9.79
N ARG A 362 -17.39 23.90 -9.85
CA ARG A 362 -16.62 23.87 -11.10
C ARG A 362 -15.97 22.51 -11.29
N GLN A 363 -16.24 21.90 -12.45
CA GLN A 363 -15.74 20.58 -12.82
C GLN A 363 -14.94 20.60 -14.15
N ASP A 364 -14.33 21.72 -14.51
CA ASP A 364 -13.49 21.74 -15.71
C ASP A 364 -12.23 20.88 -15.54
N SER A 365 -11.83 20.18 -16.60
CA SER A 365 -10.75 19.19 -16.56
C SER A 365 -9.33 19.78 -16.60
N SER A 366 -9.19 21.10 -16.71
CA SER A 366 -7.93 21.82 -16.55
C SER A 366 -7.66 22.25 -15.09
N MET A 367 -8.66 22.23 -14.22
CA MET A 367 -8.59 22.81 -12.87
C MET A 367 -7.87 21.90 -11.86
N GLN A 368 -6.53 21.95 -11.85
CA GLN A 368 -5.68 21.17 -10.95
C GLN A 368 -5.82 21.55 -9.48
N ALA A 369 -5.95 22.85 -9.18
CA ALA A 369 -6.11 23.31 -7.79
C ALA A 369 -7.34 22.69 -7.10
N ILE A 370 -8.43 22.48 -7.86
CA ILE A 370 -9.61 21.77 -7.34
C ILE A 370 -9.28 20.31 -7.05
N LEU A 371 -8.59 19.63 -7.98
CA LEU A 371 -8.19 18.23 -7.78
C LEU A 371 -7.29 18.07 -6.54
N ALA A 372 -6.31 18.96 -6.35
CA ALA A 372 -5.42 18.94 -5.18
C ALA A 372 -6.17 19.14 -3.84
N ASN A 373 -7.34 19.78 -3.86
CA ASN A 373 -8.20 19.99 -2.69
C ASN A 373 -9.38 18.99 -2.62
N SER A 374 -9.39 17.97 -3.48
CA SER A 374 -10.44 16.95 -3.51
C SER A 374 -10.04 15.74 -2.71
N ASP A 375 -10.93 15.29 -1.83
CA ASP A 375 -10.71 14.06 -1.05
C ASP A 375 -11.20 12.82 -1.83
N ALA A 376 -12.09 13.02 -2.80
CA ALA A 376 -12.71 11.91 -3.52
C ALA A 376 -13.32 12.28 -4.88
N LEU A 377 -13.69 11.24 -5.63
CA LEU A 377 -14.49 11.28 -6.84
C LEU A 377 -15.87 10.67 -6.58
N ILE A 378 -16.95 11.44 -6.70
CA ILE A 378 -18.31 10.91 -6.73
C ILE A 378 -18.51 10.18 -8.05
N ILE A 379 -18.92 8.92 -7.98
CA ILE A 379 -19.18 8.08 -9.15
C ILE A 379 -20.67 8.20 -9.51
N ARG A 380 -20.95 8.73 -10.69
CA ARG A 380 -22.30 8.76 -11.28
C ARG A 380 -22.34 7.77 -12.42
N GLN A 381 -23.12 6.71 -12.26
CA GLN A 381 -23.32 5.72 -13.32
C GLN A 381 -23.92 6.37 -14.59
N PRO A 382 -23.69 5.80 -15.79
CA PRO A 382 -24.37 6.27 -16.99
C PRO A 382 -25.89 6.39 -16.81
N PHE A 383 -26.47 7.47 -17.32
CA PHE A 383 -27.91 7.77 -17.25
C PHE A 383 -28.48 7.85 -15.82
N ALA A 384 -27.65 8.12 -14.81
CA ALA A 384 -28.13 8.34 -13.46
C ALA A 384 -29.07 9.56 -13.39
N LYS A 385 -30.24 9.36 -12.78
CA LYS A 385 -31.23 10.42 -12.52
C LYS A 385 -30.68 11.47 -11.55
N ALA A 386 -31.29 12.66 -11.53
CA ALA A 386 -30.95 13.68 -10.54
C ALA A 386 -31.06 13.11 -9.11
N ALA A 387 -30.11 13.48 -8.24
CA ALA A 387 -30.05 13.01 -6.87
C ALA A 387 -30.19 14.20 -5.91
N ARG A 388 -30.99 14.02 -4.85
CA ARG A 388 -31.22 15.04 -3.83
C ARG A 388 -30.10 15.02 -2.79
N LYS A 389 -29.94 16.13 -2.06
CA LYS A 389 -29.12 16.17 -0.83
C LYS A 389 -29.55 15.04 0.12
N GLY A 390 -28.58 14.41 0.77
CA GLY A 390 -28.75 13.28 1.69
C GLY A 390 -28.80 11.90 1.03
N ALA A 391 -28.96 11.82 -0.30
CA ALA A 391 -28.97 10.56 -1.03
C ALA A 391 -27.61 9.84 -0.93
N ALA A 392 -27.65 8.52 -0.81
CA ALA A 392 -26.45 7.69 -0.80
C ALA A 392 -25.83 7.62 -2.20
N VAL A 393 -24.51 7.79 -2.28
CA VAL A 393 -23.74 7.73 -3.53
C VAL A 393 -22.46 6.94 -3.33
N ASP A 394 -21.96 6.38 -4.43
CA ASP A 394 -20.64 5.76 -4.49
C ASP A 394 -19.55 6.81 -4.65
N VAL A 395 -18.48 6.64 -3.89
CA VAL A 395 -17.36 7.56 -3.83
C VAL A 395 -16.06 6.77 -3.91
N LEU A 396 -15.16 7.21 -4.78
CA LEU A 396 -13.79 6.71 -4.84
C LEU A 396 -12.85 7.70 -4.15
N PRO A 397 -12.26 7.35 -3.00
CA PRO A 397 -11.26 8.20 -2.35
C PRO A 397 -10.06 8.48 -3.27
N ILE A 398 -9.57 9.70 -3.21
CA ILE A 398 -8.29 10.13 -3.79
C ILE A 398 -7.26 10.02 -2.66
N ASP A 399 -6.33 9.08 -2.82
CA ASP A 399 -5.40 8.62 -1.79
C ASP A 399 -3.93 8.93 -2.13
N PHE A 400 -3.66 9.65 -3.22
CA PHE A 400 -2.32 9.90 -3.77
C PHE A 400 -1.88 11.36 -3.79
#